data_AF-A0A2T0A8K5-F1
#
_entry.id   AF-A0A2T0A8K5-F1
#
_cell.length_a   1.000
_cell.length_b   1.000
_cell.length_c   1.000
_cell.angle_alpha   90.00
_cell.angle_beta   90.00
_cell.angle_gamma   90.00
#
_symmetry.space_group_name_H-M   'P 1'
#
loop_
_entity.id
_entity.type
_entity.pdbx_description
1 polymer ?
#
loop_
_entity_poly.entity_id
_entity_poly.type
_entity_poly.pdbx_seq_one_letter_code
_entity_poly.pdbx_strand_id
1 'polypeptide(L)'
;MKRGHHSSRRSGWVSRRVSTRLQPSTSKIGVETGGTSSYSILRRSRPAPPPPPAPPSRPPPPPPAALPSDLKPSTPDLRNSPRPGSVRLPPPKGSPMLGSARVDREAEWRKEWPKERLRKLAAQCRDHGRKLKHAGDAIARTPHPSRKDILRALGHHIDSILLYIYSFWCDDSANRNCNVQQWESGFGLISFVRKMAEKANVALVVGLCTRMEAIAVFTTSMHEQKALNFRGTQLSHHRPSTSSAPSSSSVTTLPPRPPGPPPPPPPLPPPDQSAASPASTAATDSPAATASPSNASGATSHPPPPSSATLSSTKPYEDFLRSFLRASPELFRFQRLYDDSCTILSPAFFSTSFPETWVLCTLDPGDSPTSHPSAFTLPNRPWRFAWPAELGRGTNAWVAHQVAWARKLVEEWAEREGLGYVPENVGEGV
;
A
#
# COMPACT_ATOMS: atom_id res chain seq x y z
N MET A 1 -27.36 -40.00 43.28
CA MET A 1 -26.70 -38.98 44.14
C MET A 1 -25.23 -39.32 44.28
N LYS A 2 -24.32 -38.40 43.88
CA LYS A 2 -22.86 -38.27 44.22
C LYS A 2 -21.96 -39.49 43.95
N ARG A 3 -20.75 -39.41 43.38
CA ARG A 3 -19.91 -38.36 42.77
C ARG A 3 -18.86 -39.11 41.94
N GLY A 4 -18.61 -38.65 40.71
CA GLY A 4 -17.62 -39.24 39.80
C GLY A 4 -16.19 -38.81 40.13
N HIS A 5 -15.27 -39.76 40.10
CA HIS A 5 -13.83 -39.52 40.13
C HIS A 5 -13.32 -39.19 38.72
N HIS A 6 -12.75 -38.00 38.55
CA HIS A 6 -11.95 -37.63 37.40
C HIS A 6 -10.52 -38.16 37.57
N SER A 7 -10.12 -39.10 36.70
CA SER A 7 -8.71 -39.48 36.53
C SER A 7 -8.13 -38.77 35.32
N SER A 8 -7.18 -37.89 35.61
CA SER A 8 -6.35 -37.13 34.68
C SER A 8 -5.40 -38.07 33.91
N ARG A 9 -5.46 -38.08 32.58
CA ARG A 9 -4.40 -38.63 31.71
C ARG A 9 -3.80 -37.49 30.89
N ARG A 10 -2.61 -37.06 31.31
CA ARG A 10 -1.69 -36.24 30.52
C ARG A 10 -0.99 -37.14 29.50
N SER A 11 -1.33 -37.00 28.22
CA SER A 11 -0.53 -37.53 27.11
C SER A 11 0.38 -36.43 26.58
N GLY A 12 1.66 -36.49 26.96
CA GLY A 12 2.72 -35.65 26.42
C GLY A 12 3.07 -36.09 24.99
N TRP A 13 2.90 -35.18 24.04
CA TRP A 13 3.37 -35.36 22.67
C TRP A 13 4.80 -34.84 22.56
N VAL A 14 5.75 -35.78 22.52
CA VAL A 14 7.15 -35.51 22.17
C VAL A 14 7.25 -35.39 20.66
N SER A 15 7.43 -34.16 20.18
CA SER A 15 7.59 -33.86 18.75
C SER A 15 9.05 -34.11 18.35
N ARG A 16 9.33 -35.28 17.75
CA ARG A 16 10.62 -35.56 17.09
C ARG A 16 10.61 -34.95 15.69
N ARG A 17 11.42 -33.92 15.47
CA ARG A 17 11.79 -33.42 14.13
C ARG A 17 12.73 -34.42 13.48
N VAL A 18 12.27 -35.11 12.44
CA VAL A 18 13.15 -35.80 11.48
C VAL A 18 13.31 -34.87 10.29
N SER A 19 14.54 -34.38 10.12
CA SER A 19 14.97 -33.48 9.05
C SER A 19 15.50 -34.31 7.89
N THR A 20 14.65 -34.70 6.95
CA THR A 20 15.09 -35.32 5.69
C THR A 20 15.32 -34.25 4.63
N ARG A 21 16.60 -33.91 4.46
CA ARG A 21 17.15 -33.08 3.41
C ARG A 21 17.23 -33.91 2.12
N LEU A 22 16.30 -33.72 1.18
CA LEU A 22 16.39 -34.31 -0.15
C LEU A 22 17.15 -33.36 -1.07
N GLN A 23 18.32 -33.82 -1.53
CA GLN A 23 19.06 -33.20 -2.63
C GLN A 23 18.47 -33.65 -3.97
N PRO A 24 18.37 -32.76 -4.98
CA PRO A 24 18.11 -33.19 -6.35
C PRO A 24 19.38 -33.69 -7.03
N SER A 25 19.30 -34.95 -7.45
CA SER A 25 20.27 -35.69 -8.25
C SER A 25 20.45 -35.08 -9.65
N THR A 26 21.71 -34.83 -10.02
CA THR A 26 22.15 -34.51 -11.37
C THR A 26 22.28 -35.81 -12.16
N SER A 27 21.32 -36.10 -13.04
CA SER A 27 21.45 -37.20 -14.00
C SER A 27 21.90 -36.65 -15.35
N LYS A 28 23.13 -37.05 -15.71
CA LYS A 28 23.73 -36.94 -17.04
C LYS A 28 23.01 -37.90 -17.99
N ILE A 29 22.51 -37.38 -19.11
CA ILE A 29 22.24 -38.07 -20.37
C ILE A 29 22.53 -36.99 -21.41
N GLY A 30 23.41 -37.11 -22.40
CA GLY A 30 23.80 -38.26 -23.21
C GLY A 30 23.84 -37.69 -24.62
N VAL A 31 25.04 -37.55 -25.17
CA VAL A 31 25.35 -36.89 -26.44
C VAL A 31 24.89 -37.78 -27.60
N GLU A 32 24.07 -37.24 -28.50
CA GLU A 32 24.04 -37.69 -29.89
C GLU A 32 24.14 -36.51 -30.84
N THR A 33 25.19 -36.57 -31.64
CA THR A 33 25.58 -35.70 -32.74
C THR A 33 24.88 -36.08 -34.04
N GLY A 34 24.44 -35.09 -34.81
CA GLY A 34 24.28 -35.23 -36.26
C GLY A 34 23.15 -34.40 -36.86
N GLY A 35 23.47 -33.59 -37.87
CA GLY A 35 22.45 -33.10 -38.81
C GLY A 35 22.46 -31.59 -39.06
N THR A 36 23.42 -31.15 -39.87
CA THR A 36 23.49 -29.87 -40.58
C THR A 36 22.15 -29.38 -41.17
N SER A 37 21.75 -28.14 -40.89
CA SER A 37 21.06 -27.31 -41.90
C SER A 37 21.22 -25.83 -41.60
N SER A 38 22.01 -25.18 -42.45
CA SER A 38 22.28 -23.76 -42.47
C SER A 38 21.12 -23.01 -43.10
N TYR A 39 20.39 -22.21 -42.32
CA TYR A 39 19.59 -21.09 -42.84
C TYR A 39 19.94 -19.82 -42.08
N SER A 40 20.87 -19.07 -42.65
CA SER A 40 21.16 -17.68 -42.32
C SER A 40 19.98 -16.80 -42.73
N ILE A 41 19.07 -16.51 -41.81
CA ILE A 41 18.06 -15.46 -41.98
C ILE A 41 18.69 -14.12 -41.60
N LEU A 42 19.07 -13.36 -42.63
CA LEU A 42 19.39 -11.93 -42.56
C LEU A 42 18.24 -11.17 -41.89
N ARG A 43 18.40 -10.79 -40.61
CA ARG A 43 17.55 -9.81 -39.95
C ARG A 43 17.83 -8.43 -40.54
N ARG A 44 17.03 -8.07 -41.54
CA ARG A 44 16.96 -6.72 -42.10
C ARG A 44 16.28 -5.81 -41.07
N SER A 45 17.07 -4.97 -40.40
CA SER A 45 16.60 -3.90 -39.52
C SER A 45 15.68 -2.96 -40.30
N ARG A 46 14.37 -2.98 -40.02
CA ARG A 46 13.44 -1.95 -40.49
C ARG A 46 13.56 -0.73 -39.55
N PRO A 47 13.69 0.50 -40.09
CA PRO A 47 13.59 1.71 -39.28
C PRO A 47 12.17 1.86 -38.71
N ALA A 48 12.07 2.45 -37.53
CA ALA A 48 10.81 2.71 -36.84
C ALA A 48 9.92 3.67 -37.66
N PRO A 49 8.58 3.48 -37.64
CA PRO A 49 7.65 4.41 -38.28
C PRO A 49 7.69 5.78 -37.58
N PRO A 50 7.48 6.88 -38.33
CA PRO A 50 7.41 8.22 -37.76
C PRO A 50 6.21 8.37 -36.82
N PRO A 51 6.28 9.28 -35.81
CA PRO A 51 5.17 9.56 -34.92
C PRO A 51 3.98 10.17 -35.68
N PRO A 52 2.74 9.94 -35.20
CA PRO A 52 1.54 10.51 -35.81
C PRO A 52 1.53 12.05 -35.71
N PRO A 53 0.92 12.75 -36.69
CA PRO A 53 0.80 14.20 -36.67
C PRO A 53 -0.04 14.67 -35.48
N ALA A 54 0.36 15.80 -34.89
CA ALA A 54 -0.36 16.43 -33.79
C ALA A 54 -1.78 16.84 -34.22
N PRO A 55 -2.80 16.68 -33.36
CA PRO A 55 -4.15 17.12 -33.67
C PRO A 55 -4.23 18.66 -33.79
N PRO A 56 -5.09 19.19 -34.66
CA PRO A 56 -5.27 20.63 -34.81
C PRO A 56 -5.79 21.26 -33.52
N SER A 57 -5.17 22.37 -33.14
CA SER A 57 -5.50 23.19 -31.98
C SER A 57 -6.98 23.59 -32.00
N ARG A 58 -7.73 23.20 -30.95
CA ARG A 58 -9.11 23.69 -30.76
C ARG A 58 -9.11 25.21 -30.56
N PRO A 59 -10.03 25.95 -31.20
CA PRO A 59 -10.24 27.36 -30.87
C PRO A 59 -10.81 27.51 -29.46
N PRO A 60 -10.54 28.64 -28.77
CA PRO A 60 -11.04 28.90 -27.43
C PRO A 60 -12.57 29.05 -27.41
N PRO A 61 -13.22 28.73 -26.28
CA PRO A 61 -14.67 28.89 -26.13
C PRO A 61 -15.08 30.37 -26.15
N PRO A 62 -16.29 30.68 -26.63
CA PRO A 62 -16.81 32.05 -26.63
C PRO A 62 -17.10 32.54 -25.20
N PRO A 63 -17.00 33.86 -24.94
CA PRO A 63 -17.33 34.45 -23.65
C PRO A 63 -18.84 34.36 -23.37
N PRO A 64 -19.25 34.25 -22.08
CA PRO A 64 -20.65 34.18 -21.70
C PRO A 64 -21.40 35.49 -22.02
N ALA A 65 -22.64 35.34 -22.49
CA ALA A 65 -23.53 36.43 -22.86
C ALA A 65 -23.91 37.30 -21.66
N ALA A 66 -23.93 38.62 -21.87
CA ALA A 66 -24.33 39.62 -20.89
C ALA A 66 -25.83 39.51 -20.54
N LEU A 67 -26.13 39.54 -19.25
CA LEU A 67 -27.50 39.68 -18.74
C LEU A 67 -27.99 41.13 -18.92
N PRO A 68 -29.28 41.34 -19.23
CA PRO A 68 -29.84 42.68 -19.42
C PRO A 68 -29.98 43.44 -18.10
N SER A 69 -29.52 44.69 -18.14
CA SER A 69 -29.72 45.72 -17.14
C SER A 69 -31.17 46.16 -17.11
N ASP A 70 -31.87 45.97 -15.99
CA ASP A 70 -32.95 46.87 -15.58
C ASP A 70 -33.21 46.70 -14.08
N LEU A 71 -33.48 47.84 -13.43
CA LEU A 71 -33.81 48.06 -12.00
C LEU A 71 -32.66 48.54 -11.10
N LYS A 72 -32.52 49.87 -11.07
CA LYS A 72 -32.14 50.71 -9.92
C LYS A 72 -33.27 51.76 -9.75
N PRO A 73 -33.43 52.51 -8.63
CA PRO A 73 -32.65 52.50 -7.38
C PRO A 73 -33.48 52.67 -6.08
N SER A 74 -32.86 52.40 -4.92
CA SER A 74 -33.15 53.13 -3.66
C SER A 74 -31.90 53.15 -2.78
N THR A 75 -31.27 54.31 -2.69
CA THR A 75 -30.24 54.66 -1.70
C THR A 75 -30.88 54.94 -0.34
N PRO A 76 -30.21 54.56 0.76
CA PRO A 76 -29.93 55.57 1.77
C PRO A 76 -28.46 55.56 2.24
N ASP A 77 -28.13 56.67 2.91
CA ASP A 77 -26.83 57.24 3.24
C ASP A 77 -25.76 56.34 3.87
N LEU A 78 -24.56 56.46 3.33
CA LEU A 78 -23.29 56.06 3.95
C LEU A 78 -22.62 57.29 4.58
N ARG A 79 -23.03 57.64 5.79
CA ARG A 79 -22.21 58.50 6.66
C ARG A 79 -22.47 58.20 8.12
N ASN A 80 -21.88 57.10 8.61
CA ASN A 80 -21.42 56.90 9.99
C ASN A 80 -20.74 55.53 10.12
N SER A 81 -19.41 55.53 10.24
CA SER A 81 -18.60 54.34 10.49
C SER A 81 -18.13 54.37 11.96
N PRO A 82 -18.50 53.39 12.80
CA PRO A 82 -17.75 53.07 14.00
C PRO A 82 -16.82 51.86 13.76
N ARG A 83 -15.59 51.98 14.27
CA ARG A 83 -14.54 50.95 14.32
C ARG A 83 -15.05 49.51 14.57
N PRO A 84 -14.47 48.48 13.92
CA PRO A 84 -14.66 47.11 14.37
C PRO A 84 -13.80 46.86 15.61
N GLY A 85 -14.45 46.93 16.78
CA GLY A 85 -13.99 46.27 18.00
C GLY A 85 -14.13 44.76 17.85
N SER A 86 -13.15 44.03 18.40
CA SER A 86 -13.12 42.57 18.46
C SER A 86 -14.36 42.03 19.20
N VAL A 87 -15.36 41.57 18.46
CA VAL A 87 -16.48 40.81 19.00
C VAL A 87 -16.05 39.35 19.05
N ARG A 88 -15.69 38.89 20.26
CA ARG A 88 -15.47 37.48 20.57
C ARG A 88 -16.82 36.77 20.53
N LEU A 89 -17.15 36.15 19.41
CA LEU A 89 -18.30 35.25 19.29
C LEU A 89 -18.13 34.09 20.29
N PRO A 90 -19.18 33.71 21.05
CA PRO A 90 -19.15 32.50 21.85
C PRO A 90 -19.05 31.28 20.90
N PRO A 91 -18.27 30.25 21.27
CA PRO A 91 -18.13 29.08 20.41
C PRO A 91 -19.50 28.39 20.25
N PRO A 92 -19.84 27.91 19.05
CA PRO A 92 -21.05 27.14 18.84
C PRO A 92 -20.99 25.88 19.72
N LYS A 93 -21.93 25.79 20.68
CA LYS A 93 -22.26 24.55 21.37
C LYS A 93 -22.79 23.59 20.30
N GLY A 94 -21.99 22.61 19.90
CA GLY A 94 -22.47 21.55 19.02
C GLY A 94 -21.47 20.88 18.09
N SER A 95 -20.18 21.26 18.08
CA SER A 95 -19.19 20.46 17.35
C SER A 95 -19.01 19.12 18.09
N PRO A 96 -19.43 17.97 17.51
CA PRO A 96 -19.21 16.70 18.15
C PRO A 96 -17.70 16.46 18.19
N MET A 97 -17.18 16.16 19.38
CA MET A 97 -15.81 15.72 19.53
C MET A 97 -15.61 14.45 18.70
N LEU A 98 -15.01 14.60 17.52
CA LEU A 98 -14.70 13.55 16.53
C LEU A 98 -13.72 12.47 17.04
N GLY A 99 -13.35 12.50 18.33
CA GLY A 99 -12.43 11.55 18.95
C GLY A 99 -13.09 10.36 19.64
N SER A 100 -14.36 10.45 20.09
CA SER A 100 -14.96 9.42 20.96
C SER A 100 -15.56 8.23 20.17
N ALA A 101 -16.34 8.51 19.13
CA ALA A 101 -17.11 7.47 18.43
C ALA A 101 -16.26 6.40 17.73
N ARG A 102 -14.98 6.68 17.43
CA ARG A 102 -14.09 5.76 16.70
C ARG A 102 -13.57 4.62 17.58
N VAL A 103 -13.28 4.90 18.85
CA VAL A 103 -12.74 3.91 19.80
C VAL A 103 -13.84 2.93 20.21
N ASP A 104 -15.07 3.42 20.40
CA ASP A 104 -16.21 2.61 20.83
C ASP A 104 -16.61 1.57 19.76
N ARG A 105 -16.61 1.96 18.48
CA ARG A 105 -17.01 1.09 17.37
C ARG A 105 -16.03 -0.07 17.12
N GLU A 106 -14.73 0.17 17.32
CA GLU A 106 -13.72 -0.88 17.18
C GLU A 106 -13.83 -1.93 18.31
N ALA A 107 -14.14 -1.49 19.52
CA ALA A 107 -14.37 -2.38 20.64
C ALA A 107 -15.61 -3.25 20.43
N GLU A 108 -16.63 -2.72 19.77
CA GLU A 108 -17.92 -3.39 19.52
C GLU A 108 -17.78 -4.61 18.60
N TRP A 109 -17.28 -4.45 17.37
CA TRP A 109 -17.20 -5.58 16.44
C TRP A 109 -16.23 -6.67 16.92
N ARG A 110 -15.25 -6.33 17.75
CA ARG A 110 -14.33 -7.30 18.36
C ARG A 110 -14.95 -8.15 19.45
N LYS A 111 -16.06 -7.72 20.05
CA LYS A 111 -16.85 -8.60 20.93
C LYS A 111 -17.47 -9.74 20.12
N GLU A 112 -17.96 -9.42 18.93
CA GLU A 112 -18.55 -10.38 17.98
C GLU A 112 -17.48 -11.24 17.28
N TRP A 113 -16.29 -10.68 17.06
CA TRP A 113 -15.16 -11.32 16.40
C TRP A 113 -13.97 -11.44 17.33
N PRO A 114 -14.03 -12.35 18.32
CA PRO A 114 -12.90 -12.59 19.20
C PRO A 114 -11.73 -13.18 18.40
N LYS A 115 -10.53 -13.08 18.99
CA LYS A 115 -9.25 -13.53 18.42
C LYS A 115 -9.31 -14.93 17.80
N GLU A 116 -9.94 -15.88 18.47
CA GLU A 116 -10.04 -17.27 17.98
C GLU A 116 -10.91 -17.38 16.73
N ARG A 117 -12.02 -16.64 16.69
CA ARG A 117 -12.93 -16.59 15.54
C ARG A 117 -12.24 -16.00 14.32
N LEU A 118 -11.49 -14.90 14.50
CA LEU A 118 -10.69 -14.29 13.44
C LEU A 118 -9.59 -15.23 12.90
N ARG A 119 -8.92 -15.99 13.77
CA ARG A 119 -7.90 -16.97 13.36
C ARG A 119 -8.51 -18.12 12.58
N LYS A 120 -9.66 -18.64 13.03
CA LYS A 120 -10.42 -19.68 12.31
C LYS A 120 -10.82 -19.17 10.92
N LEU A 121 -11.33 -17.95 10.83
CA LEU A 121 -11.66 -17.31 9.55
C LEU A 121 -10.42 -17.15 8.66
N ALA A 122 -9.31 -16.65 9.20
CA ALA A 122 -8.05 -16.49 8.46
C ALA A 122 -7.56 -17.83 7.89
N ALA A 123 -7.64 -18.91 8.67
CA ALA A 123 -7.30 -20.26 8.23
C ALA A 123 -8.21 -20.72 7.07
N GLN A 124 -9.53 -20.57 7.20
CA GLN A 124 -10.46 -20.92 6.12
C GLN A 124 -10.20 -20.12 4.84
N CYS A 125 -9.94 -18.81 4.95
CA CYS A 125 -9.59 -17.97 3.81
C CYS A 125 -8.29 -18.44 3.13
N ARG A 126 -7.26 -18.81 3.89
CA ARG A 126 -6.01 -19.36 3.32
C ARG A 126 -6.22 -20.69 2.63
N ASP A 127 -6.94 -21.61 3.25
CA ASP A 127 -7.19 -22.94 2.70
C ASP A 127 -7.99 -22.84 1.40
N HIS A 128 -9.03 -22.00 1.39
CA HIS A 128 -9.81 -21.75 0.19
C HIS A 128 -8.99 -21.01 -0.88
N GLY A 129 -8.25 -19.96 -0.49
CA GLY A 129 -7.35 -19.23 -1.39
C GLY A 129 -6.30 -20.15 -2.03
N ARG A 130 -5.76 -21.13 -1.30
CA ARG A 130 -4.84 -22.14 -1.85
C ARG A 130 -5.52 -23.06 -2.87
N LYS A 131 -6.74 -23.53 -2.60
CA LYS A 131 -7.53 -24.33 -3.56
C LYS A 131 -7.75 -23.55 -4.86
N LEU A 132 -8.18 -22.28 -4.76
CA LEU A 132 -8.37 -21.42 -5.92
C LEU A 132 -7.07 -21.19 -6.68
N LYS A 133 -5.96 -20.91 -5.99
CA LYS A 133 -4.65 -20.77 -6.63
C LYS A 133 -4.31 -21.99 -7.48
N HIS A 134 -4.44 -23.19 -6.89
CA HIS A 134 -4.13 -24.45 -7.58
C HIS A 134 -5.09 -24.74 -8.73
N ALA A 135 -6.37 -24.39 -8.60
CA ALA A 135 -7.35 -24.49 -9.68
C ALA A 135 -6.97 -23.57 -10.87
N GLY A 136 -6.63 -22.31 -10.58
CA GLY A 136 -6.12 -21.37 -11.58
C GLY A 136 -4.83 -21.88 -12.25
N ASP A 137 -3.88 -22.38 -11.46
CA ASP A 137 -2.63 -22.96 -11.95
C ASP A 137 -2.89 -24.19 -12.85
N ALA A 138 -3.88 -25.02 -12.51
CA ALA A 138 -4.24 -26.20 -13.29
C ALA A 138 -4.84 -25.81 -14.65
N ILE A 139 -5.73 -24.82 -14.69
CA ILE A 139 -6.31 -24.30 -15.92
C ILE A 139 -5.24 -23.61 -16.78
N ALA A 140 -4.36 -22.81 -16.17
CA ALA A 140 -3.29 -22.11 -16.90
C ALA A 140 -2.27 -23.07 -17.55
N ARG A 141 -2.17 -24.31 -17.06
CA ARG A 141 -1.29 -25.35 -17.62
C ARG A 141 -1.93 -26.20 -18.70
N THR A 142 -3.22 -26.02 -19.02
CA THR A 142 -3.84 -26.79 -20.10
C THR A 142 -3.16 -26.48 -21.43
N PRO A 143 -2.80 -27.47 -22.26
CA PRO A 143 -2.28 -27.22 -23.59
C PRO A 143 -3.27 -26.42 -24.43
N HIS A 144 -2.81 -25.35 -25.07
CA HIS A 144 -3.63 -24.46 -25.91
C HIS A 144 -4.92 -23.97 -25.21
N PRO A 145 -4.80 -23.21 -24.10
CA PRO A 145 -5.96 -22.76 -23.35
C PRO A 145 -6.83 -21.85 -24.23
N SER A 146 -8.15 -22.06 -24.22
CA SER A 146 -9.06 -21.11 -24.86
C SER A 146 -9.01 -19.77 -24.12
N ARG A 147 -9.47 -18.69 -24.76
CA ARG A 147 -9.63 -17.39 -24.08
C ARG A 147 -10.47 -17.54 -22.81
N LYS A 148 -11.54 -18.33 -22.85
CA LYS A 148 -12.41 -18.58 -21.71
C LYS A 148 -11.68 -19.28 -20.56
N ASP A 149 -10.78 -20.20 -20.86
CA ASP A 149 -9.94 -20.86 -19.85
C ASP A 149 -8.95 -19.89 -19.21
N ILE A 150 -8.35 -18.99 -20.01
CA ILE A 150 -7.47 -17.93 -19.50
C ILE A 150 -8.24 -17.02 -18.54
N LEU A 151 -9.44 -16.56 -18.93
CA LEU A 151 -10.28 -15.71 -18.09
C LEU A 151 -10.73 -16.44 -16.81
N ARG A 152 -11.10 -17.72 -16.90
CA ARG A 152 -11.44 -18.53 -15.73
C ARG A 152 -10.25 -18.71 -14.79
N ALA A 153 -9.06 -18.98 -15.31
CA ALA A 153 -7.84 -19.05 -14.52
C ALA A 153 -7.57 -17.72 -13.79
N LEU A 154 -7.74 -16.59 -14.48
CA LEU A 154 -7.64 -15.26 -13.86
C LEU A 154 -8.67 -15.05 -12.75
N GLY A 155 -9.91 -15.51 -12.91
CA GLY A 155 -10.95 -15.47 -11.87
C GLY A 155 -10.56 -16.23 -10.60
N HIS A 156 -10.06 -17.46 -10.74
CA HIS A 156 -9.53 -18.22 -9.61
C HIS A 156 -8.32 -17.53 -8.96
N HIS A 157 -7.41 -16.99 -9.76
CA HIS A 157 -6.21 -16.35 -9.27
C HIS A 157 -6.46 -15.03 -8.53
N ILE A 158 -7.32 -14.15 -9.07
CA ILE A 158 -7.64 -12.90 -8.39
C ILE A 158 -8.39 -13.16 -7.10
N ASP A 159 -9.33 -14.11 -7.10
CA ASP A 159 -10.09 -14.41 -5.89
C ASP A 159 -9.22 -15.09 -4.80
N SER A 160 -8.23 -15.87 -5.23
CA SER A 160 -7.17 -16.37 -4.34
C SER A 160 -6.42 -15.23 -3.65
N ILE A 161 -6.00 -14.19 -4.40
CA ILE A 161 -5.31 -13.01 -3.84
C ILE A 161 -6.21 -12.31 -2.83
N LEU A 162 -7.48 -12.08 -3.15
CA LEU A 162 -8.44 -11.41 -2.28
C LEU A 162 -8.56 -12.13 -0.93
N LEU A 163 -8.64 -13.47 -0.93
CA LEU A 163 -8.71 -14.25 0.29
C LEU A 163 -7.41 -14.29 1.08
N TYR A 164 -6.25 -14.30 0.41
CA TYR A 164 -4.96 -14.17 1.11
C TYR A 164 -4.87 -12.83 1.84
N ILE A 165 -5.13 -11.72 1.14
CA ILE A 165 -5.12 -10.37 1.71
C ILE A 165 -6.09 -10.25 2.90
N TYR A 166 -7.31 -10.78 2.75
CA TYR A 166 -8.28 -10.82 3.83
C TYR A 166 -7.79 -11.65 5.03
N SER A 167 -7.17 -12.81 4.78
CA SER A 167 -6.61 -13.66 5.84
C SER A 167 -5.46 -12.99 6.60
N PHE A 168 -4.65 -12.19 5.91
CA PHE A 168 -3.52 -11.46 6.51
C PHE A 168 -4.06 -10.38 7.45
N TRP A 169 -5.06 -9.63 6.98
CA TRP A 169 -5.75 -8.66 7.82
C TRP A 169 -6.46 -9.29 9.03
N CYS A 170 -7.06 -10.49 8.87
CA CYS A 170 -7.68 -11.21 9.98
C CYS A 170 -6.64 -11.61 11.05
N ASP A 171 -5.48 -12.15 10.64
CA ASP A 171 -4.40 -12.50 11.57
C ASP A 171 -3.84 -11.26 12.28
N ASP A 172 -3.61 -10.17 11.55
CA ASP A 172 -3.14 -8.92 12.13
C ASP A 172 -4.13 -8.35 13.13
N SER A 173 -5.43 -8.41 12.80
CA SER A 173 -6.52 -7.98 13.68
C SER A 173 -6.62 -8.85 14.94
N ALA A 174 -6.40 -10.16 14.81
CA ALA A 174 -6.42 -11.12 15.90
C ALA A 174 -5.21 -10.96 16.85
N ASN A 175 -4.04 -10.64 16.29
CA ASN A 175 -2.79 -10.53 17.04
C ASN A 175 -2.46 -9.10 17.49
N ARG A 176 -3.20 -8.09 16.98
CA ARG A 176 -2.91 -6.65 17.15
C ARG A 176 -1.49 -6.27 16.71
N ASN A 177 -0.94 -7.01 15.76
CA ASN A 177 0.40 -6.80 15.24
C ASN A 177 0.43 -7.16 13.76
N CYS A 178 1.08 -6.33 12.95
CA CYS A 178 1.26 -6.59 11.53
C CYS A 178 2.34 -7.65 11.31
N ASN A 179 2.02 -8.69 10.55
CA ASN A 179 3.01 -9.66 10.09
C ASN A 179 3.55 -9.28 8.71
N VAL A 180 4.60 -8.45 8.69
CA VAL A 180 5.18 -7.91 7.44
C VAL A 180 5.57 -9.02 6.45
N GLN A 181 6.20 -10.11 6.92
CA GLN A 181 6.61 -11.22 6.06
C GLN A 181 5.43 -11.89 5.35
N GLN A 182 4.28 -11.97 6.03
CA GLN A 182 3.07 -12.54 5.48
C GLN A 182 2.49 -11.65 4.37
N TRP A 183 2.46 -10.33 4.57
CA TRP A 183 2.07 -9.39 3.51
C TRP A 183 3.01 -9.43 2.31
N GLU A 184 4.32 -9.47 2.55
CA GLU A 184 5.35 -9.56 1.49
C GLU A 184 5.21 -10.83 0.64
N SER A 185 4.77 -11.94 1.24
CA SER A 185 4.55 -13.20 0.51
C SER A 185 3.50 -13.09 -0.59
N GLY A 186 2.58 -12.12 -0.50
CA GLY A 186 1.54 -11.87 -1.50
C GLY A 186 2.05 -11.23 -2.79
N PHE A 187 3.15 -10.46 -2.74
CA PHE A 187 3.62 -9.67 -3.89
C PHE A 187 3.95 -10.53 -5.12
N GLY A 188 4.56 -11.70 -4.91
CA GLY A 188 4.88 -12.62 -6.00
C GLY A 188 3.64 -13.09 -6.77
N LEU A 189 2.58 -13.47 -6.05
CA LEU A 189 1.32 -13.88 -6.66
C LEU A 189 0.64 -12.70 -7.37
N ILE A 190 0.56 -11.53 -6.72
CA ILE A 190 -0.04 -10.33 -7.31
C ILE A 190 0.65 -9.95 -8.62
N SER A 191 1.99 -9.94 -8.64
CA SER A 191 2.77 -9.60 -9.84
C SER A 191 2.53 -10.62 -10.97
N PHE A 192 2.50 -11.91 -10.64
CA PHE A 192 2.21 -12.97 -11.61
C PHE A 192 0.83 -12.79 -12.26
N VAL A 193 -0.22 -12.62 -11.44
CA VAL A 193 -1.60 -12.50 -11.91
C VAL A 193 -1.81 -11.21 -12.69
N ARG A 194 -1.21 -10.10 -12.26
CA ARG A 194 -1.27 -8.83 -12.99
C ARG A 194 -0.69 -8.97 -14.40
N LYS A 195 0.50 -9.56 -14.54
CA LYS A 195 1.13 -9.79 -15.86
C LYS A 195 0.29 -10.69 -16.75
N MET A 196 -0.36 -11.69 -16.17
CA MET A 196 -1.28 -12.57 -16.90
C MET A 196 -2.51 -11.79 -17.39
N ALA A 197 -3.08 -10.93 -16.54
CA ALA A 197 -4.23 -10.09 -16.88
C ALA A 197 -3.91 -9.02 -17.92
N GLU A 198 -2.73 -8.41 -17.86
CA GLU A 198 -2.23 -7.47 -18.87
C GLU A 198 -2.14 -8.14 -20.25
N LYS A 199 -1.55 -9.34 -20.32
CA LYS A 199 -1.47 -10.13 -21.56
C LYS A 199 -2.84 -10.52 -22.10
N ALA A 200 -3.80 -10.78 -21.23
CA ALA A 200 -5.18 -11.12 -21.58
C ALA A 200 -6.08 -9.89 -21.81
N ASN A 201 -5.54 -8.67 -21.63
CA ASN A 201 -6.25 -7.40 -21.70
C ASN A 201 -7.50 -7.33 -20.78
N VAL A 202 -7.36 -7.77 -19.52
CA VAL A 202 -8.43 -7.78 -18.52
C VAL A 202 -8.20 -6.65 -17.52
N ALA A 203 -8.65 -5.44 -17.86
CA ALA A 203 -8.43 -4.23 -17.06
C ALA A 203 -8.92 -4.34 -15.61
N LEU A 204 -10.06 -5.00 -15.37
CA LEU A 204 -10.58 -5.24 -14.01
C LEU A 204 -9.53 -5.94 -13.12
N VAL A 205 -8.98 -7.06 -13.59
CA VAL A 205 -8.03 -7.86 -12.81
C VAL A 205 -6.72 -7.10 -12.62
N VAL A 206 -6.26 -6.35 -13.61
CA VAL A 206 -5.10 -5.45 -13.46
C VAL A 206 -5.36 -4.44 -12.34
N GLY A 207 -6.49 -3.74 -12.39
CA GLY A 207 -6.88 -2.74 -11.39
C GLY A 207 -6.99 -3.32 -9.99
N LEU A 208 -7.61 -4.50 -9.85
CA LEU A 208 -7.75 -5.19 -8.55
C LEU A 208 -6.38 -5.66 -8.02
N CYS A 209 -5.52 -6.23 -8.87
CA CYS A 209 -4.15 -6.56 -8.47
C CYS A 209 -3.37 -5.32 -8.02
N THR A 210 -3.52 -4.18 -8.71
CA THR A 210 -2.87 -2.92 -8.33
C THR A 210 -3.41 -2.39 -7.00
N ARG A 211 -4.74 -2.46 -6.79
CA ARG A 211 -5.37 -2.09 -5.52
C ARG A 211 -4.87 -2.97 -4.37
N MET A 212 -4.84 -4.29 -4.52
CA MET A 212 -4.39 -5.22 -3.48
C MET A 212 -2.90 -5.06 -3.17
N GLU A 213 -2.07 -4.72 -4.17
CA GLU A 213 -0.69 -4.33 -3.90
C GLU A 213 -0.65 -3.06 -3.06
N ALA A 214 -1.34 -1.99 -3.47
CA ALA A 214 -1.38 -0.74 -2.72
C ALA A 214 -1.79 -0.94 -1.24
N ILE A 215 -2.76 -1.83 -0.99
CA ILE A 215 -3.20 -2.24 0.35
C ILE A 215 -2.06 -2.90 1.15
N ALA A 216 -1.33 -3.83 0.54
CA ALA A 216 -0.21 -4.51 1.18
C ALA A 216 0.92 -3.52 1.50
N VAL A 217 1.30 -2.67 0.54
CA VAL A 217 2.32 -1.62 0.73
C VAL A 217 1.92 -0.66 1.83
N PHE A 218 0.69 -0.14 1.78
CA PHE A 218 0.18 0.76 2.82
C PHE A 218 0.25 0.10 4.20
N THR A 219 -0.16 -1.16 4.32
CA THR A 219 -0.20 -1.87 5.60
C THR A 219 1.21 -2.08 6.17
N THR A 220 2.17 -2.51 5.35
CA THR A 220 3.56 -2.71 5.79
C THR A 220 4.24 -1.37 6.11
N SER A 221 4.09 -0.36 5.26
CA SER A 221 4.69 0.96 5.46
C SER A 221 4.12 1.67 6.69
N MET A 222 2.81 1.58 6.94
CA MET A 222 2.21 2.14 8.15
C MET A 222 2.68 1.43 9.42
N HIS A 223 2.94 0.11 9.36
CA HIS A 223 3.52 -0.61 10.49
C HIS A 223 4.95 -0.15 10.76
N GLU A 224 5.79 -0.06 9.72
CA GLU A 224 7.17 0.42 9.82
C GLU A 224 7.22 1.86 10.35
N GLN A 225 6.38 2.76 9.83
CA GLN A 225 6.30 4.14 10.30
C GLN A 225 5.93 4.23 11.79
N LYS A 226 4.99 3.40 12.26
CA LYS A 226 4.63 3.34 13.69
C LYS A 226 5.81 2.86 14.54
N ALA A 227 6.53 1.83 14.10
CA ALA A 227 7.71 1.31 14.79
C ALA A 227 8.84 2.35 14.85
N LEU A 228 9.06 3.07 13.73
CA LEU A 228 10.04 4.15 13.64
C LEU A 228 9.66 5.32 14.54
N ASN A 229 8.41 5.77 14.52
CA ASN A 229 7.93 6.84 15.40
C ASN A 229 8.12 6.47 16.88
N PHE A 230 7.78 5.24 17.27
CA PHE A 230 8.03 4.75 18.63
C PHE A 230 9.52 4.78 18.97
N ARG A 231 10.39 4.26 18.09
CA ARG A 231 11.84 4.31 18.29
C ARG A 231 12.37 5.75 18.38
N GLY A 232 11.86 6.65 17.56
CA GLY A 232 12.19 8.08 17.58
C GLY A 232 11.87 8.71 18.93
N THR A 233 10.67 8.46 19.48
CA THR A 233 10.29 8.97 20.81
C THR A 233 11.20 8.44 21.91
N GLN A 234 11.57 7.15 21.89
CA GLN A 234 12.49 6.57 22.86
C GLN A 234 13.88 7.22 22.80
N LEU A 235 14.41 7.46 21.59
CA LEU A 235 15.71 8.13 21.42
C LEU A 235 15.66 9.60 21.86
N SER A 236 14.53 10.30 21.68
CA SER A 236 14.34 11.67 22.17
C SER A 236 14.35 11.75 23.70
N HIS A 237 13.78 10.77 24.40
CA HIS A 237 13.77 10.73 25.87
C HIS A 237 15.11 10.35 26.49
N HIS A 238 15.94 9.59 25.78
CA HIS A 238 17.28 9.18 26.23
C HIS A 238 18.40 10.17 25.92
N ARG A 239 18.10 11.32 25.32
CA ARG A 239 19.10 12.40 25.19
C ARG A 239 19.30 12.99 26.59
N PRO A 240 20.45 12.79 27.24
CA PRO A 240 20.67 13.34 28.57
C PRO A 240 20.54 14.86 28.44
N SER A 241 19.55 15.41 29.13
CA SER A 241 19.49 16.83 29.42
C SER A 241 20.81 17.16 30.11
N THR A 242 21.70 17.84 29.41
CA THR A 242 22.87 18.47 30.00
C THR A 242 22.35 19.60 30.90
N SER A 243 21.84 19.26 32.07
CA SER A 243 21.40 20.17 33.11
C SER A 243 22.21 19.92 34.38
N SER A 244 23.41 20.49 34.41
CA SER A 244 24.03 21.04 35.63
C SER A 244 25.39 21.65 35.25
N ALA A 245 25.38 22.80 34.58
CA ALA A 245 26.45 23.77 34.83
C ALA A 245 26.06 24.51 36.12
N PRO A 246 26.89 24.50 37.17
CA PRO A 246 26.57 25.18 38.42
C PRO A 246 26.49 26.68 38.20
N SER A 247 25.46 27.27 38.79
CA SER A 247 25.18 28.70 38.79
C SER A 247 26.26 29.44 39.57
N SER A 248 27.26 29.99 38.87
CA SER A 248 28.10 31.06 39.40
C SER A 248 27.55 32.40 38.91
N SER A 249 26.94 33.12 39.84
CA SER A 249 26.49 34.50 39.71
C SER A 249 27.66 35.44 39.37
N SER A 250 27.64 36.03 38.17
CA SER A 250 28.42 37.22 37.83
C SER A 250 27.79 37.97 36.66
N VAL A 251 27.16 39.09 37.00
CA VAL A 251 27.09 40.39 36.29
C VAL A 251 27.16 40.40 34.75
N THR A 252 26.03 40.77 34.16
CA THR A 252 25.83 41.73 33.06
C THR A 252 26.91 41.85 31.96
N THR A 253 26.62 41.35 30.76
CA THR A 253 26.75 42.10 29.49
C THR A 253 26.11 41.31 28.33
N LEU A 254 25.14 41.93 27.64
CA LEU A 254 24.52 41.39 26.44
C LEU A 254 25.50 41.46 25.25
N PRO A 255 25.68 40.39 24.45
CA PRO A 255 26.42 40.49 23.20
C PRO A 255 25.62 41.28 22.15
N PRO A 256 26.28 42.07 21.27
CA PRO A 256 25.60 42.84 20.24
C PRO A 256 24.95 41.92 19.20
N ARG A 257 23.73 42.30 18.81
CA ARG A 257 22.92 41.63 17.80
C ARG A 257 23.62 41.72 16.43
N PRO A 258 23.80 40.61 15.69
CA PRO A 258 24.35 40.68 14.34
C PRO A 258 23.40 41.46 13.40
N PRO A 259 23.94 42.19 12.40
CA PRO A 259 23.13 42.90 11.42
C PRO A 259 22.23 41.92 10.65
N GLY A 260 20.95 42.26 10.51
CA GLY A 260 20.04 41.49 9.66
C GLY A 260 20.48 41.53 8.18
N PRO A 261 20.16 40.50 7.39
CA PRO A 261 20.45 40.49 5.96
C PRO A 261 19.67 41.60 5.24
N PRO A 262 20.24 42.22 4.19
CA PRO A 262 19.55 43.22 3.38
C PRO A 262 18.34 42.61 2.64
N PRO A 263 17.32 43.44 2.32
CA PRO A 263 16.15 42.99 1.57
C PRO A 263 16.54 42.45 0.18
N PRO A 264 15.83 41.44 -0.35
CA PRO A 264 16.11 40.90 -1.68
C PRO A 264 15.79 41.94 -2.78
N PRO A 265 16.58 41.98 -3.86
CA PRO A 265 16.28 42.84 -5.02
C PRO A 265 15.02 42.36 -5.77
N PRO A 266 14.34 43.26 -6.50
CA PRO A 266 13.18 42.91 -7.31
C PRO A 266 13.54 41.93 -8.45
N PRO A 267 12.59 41.09 -8.89
CA PRO A 267 12.84 40.09 -9.94
C PRO A 267 13.12 40.74 -11.29
N LEU A 268 14.17 40.26 -11.97
CA LEU A 268 14.49 40.61 -13.35
C LEU A 268 13.48 39.99 -14.33
N PRO A 269 13.19 40.66 -15.47
CA PRO A 269 12.35 40.10 -16.52
C PRO A 269 13.02 38.91 -17.24
N PRO A 270 12.23 38.00 -17.83
CA PRO A 270 12.74 36.80 -18.50
C PRO A 270 13.46 37.15 -19.81
N PRO A 271 14.58 36.48 -20.14
CA PRO A 271 15.22 36.60 -21.44
C PRO A 271 14.51 35.76 -22.52
N ASP A 272 14.36 36.37 -23.69
CA ASP A 272 13.93 35.74 -24.93
C ASP A 272 15.04 34.88 -25.56
N GLN A 273 14.61 33.69 -26.00
CA GLN A 273 14.97 32.94 -27.21
C GLN A 273 16.43 32.64 -27.62
N SER A 274 16.59 31.35 -27.96
CA SER A 274 17.26 30.78 -29.15
C SER A 274 18.64 30.12 -29.04
N ALA A 275 18.60 28.85 -29.47
CA ALA A 275 19.50 28.17 -30.40
C ALA A 275 20.62 27.24 -29.88
N ALA A 276 20.60 26.07 -30.52
CA ALA A 276 21.70 25.20 -30.94
C ALA A 276 22.23 24.08 -29.99
N SER A 277 22.00 22.86 -30.47
CA SER A 277 22.80 21.61 -30.35
C SER A 277 24.30 21.83 -30.72
N PRO A 278 25.26 20.87 -30.53
CA PRO A 278 25.07 19.42 -30.65
C PRO A 278 25.99 18.44 -29.85
N ALA A 279 25.62 17.16 -29.97
CA ALA A 279 26.44 15.96 -30.22
C ALA A 279 27.50 15.43 -29.21
N SER A 280 27.22 14.20 -28.75
CA SER A 280 28.03 12.97 -28.93
C SER A 280 29.08 12.51 -27.91
N THR A 281 29.18 11.16 -27.90
CA THR A 281 30.23 10.24 -27.39
C THR A 281 30.04 9.74 -25.95
N ALA A 282 29.70 8.46 -25.71
CA ALA A 282 30.48 7.21 -25.91
C ALA A 282 31.73 7.21 -25.02
N ALA A 283 32.15 6.17 -24.31
CA ALA A 283 31.70 4.82 -24.01
C ALA A 283 32.68 4.28 -22.94
N THR A 284 32.39 3.11 -22.34
CA THR A 284 33.38 2.14 -21.78
C THR A 284 34.23 2.64 -20.58
N ASP A 285 34.61 1.88 -19.56
CA ASP A 285 35.02 0.49 -19.44
C ASP A 285 34.95 0.04 -17.96
N SER A 286 34.60 -1.23 -17.74
CA SER A 286 35.07 -2.06 -16.61
C SER A 286 36.47 -2.61 -16.96
N PRO A 287 37.31 -3.27 -16.11
CA PRO A 287 36.93 -4.15 -15.00
C PRO A 287 37.94 -4.28 -13.82
N ALA A 288 37.58 -5.20 -12.91
CA ALA A 288 38.32 -6.09 -11.98
C ALA A 288 39.88 -6.04 -11.91
N ALA A 289 40.61 -6.46 -10.87
CA ALA A 289 40.40 -7.55 -9.90
C ALA A 289 41.48 -7.51 -8.77
N THR A 290 41.25 -8.30 -7.70
CA THR A 290 42.20 -9.10 -6.88
C THR A 290 43.46 -8.48 -6.26
N ALA A 291 43.64 -8.67 -4.94
CA ALA A 291 44.53 -9.69 -4.35
C ALA A 291 44.77 -9.45 -2.85
N SER A 292 44.76 -10.52 -2.05
CA SER A 292 45.39 -10.58 -0.72
C SER A 292 46.88 -10.91 -0.86
N PRO A 293 47.72 -10.66 0.16
CA PRO A 293 48.19 -11.80 0.98
C PRO A 293 48.52 -11.54 2.47
N SER A 294 48.43 -12.65 3.20
CA SER A 294 49.08 -13.21 4.41
C SER A 294 50.09 -12.47 5.32
N ASN A 295 49.93 -12.81 6.62
CA ASN A 295 50.91 -13.12 7.71
C ASN A 295 51.91 -12.07 8.24
N ALA A 296 51.89 -11.84 9.56
CA ALA A 296 52.91 -12.30 10.54
C ALA A 296 52.74 -11.64 11.93
N SER A 297 53.14 -12.38 12.96
CA SER A 297 53.11 -12.06 14.39
C SER A 297 54.03 -10.91 14.82
N GLY A 298 53.65 -10.21 15.89
CA GLY A 298 54.53 -9.31 16.64
C GLY A 298 53.91 -8.93 17.98
N ALA A 299 54.43 -9.49 19.07
CA ALA A 299 54.07 -9.13 20.43
C ALA A 299 54.86 -7.88 20.85
N THR A 300 54.16 -6.80 21.19
CA THR A 300 54.70 -5.70 22.00
C THR A 300 53.60 -5.16 22.92
N SER A 301 53.88 -5.25 24.22
CA SER A 301 53.11 -4.70 25.32
C SER A 301 53.15 -3.17 25.30
N HIS A 302 52.00 -2.54 25.08
CA HIS A 302 51.78 -1.11 25.33
C HIS A 302 50.73 -0.92 26.44
N PRO A 303 50.92 0.06 27.34
CA PRO A 303 49.97 0.36 28.41
C PRO A 303 48.65 0.89 27.82
N PRO A 304 47.50 0.67 28.50
CA PRO A 304 46.22 1.13 28.01
C PRO A 304 46.20 2.66 27.94
N PRO A 305 45.74 3.27 26.84
CA PRO A 305 45.52 4.71 26.81
C PRO A 305 44.43 5.09 27.82
N PRO A 306 44.51 6.30 28.40
CA PRO A 306 43.54 6.78 29.36
C PRO A 306 42.15 6.79 28.73
N SER A 307 41.18 6.27 29.49
CA SER A 307 39.75 6.26 29.19
C SER A 307 39.30 7.61 28.63
N SER A 308 39.23 7.70 27.31
CA SER A 308 38.65 8.85 26.63
C SER A 308 37.15 8.77 26.87
N ALA A 309 36.66 9.80 27.54
CA ALA A 309 35.28 10.07 27.84
C ALA A 309 34.35 9.69 26.68
N THR A 310 33.37 8.84 27.01
CA THR A 310 32.00 8.85 26.45
C THR A 310 31.85 9.55 25.09
N LEU A 311 32.29 8.88 24.02
CA LEU A 311 31.66 9.05 22.71
C LEU A 311 30.22 8.54 22.87
N SER A 312 29.30 9.45 23.18
CA SER A 312 27.86 9.21 23.06
C SER A 312 27.62 8.62 21.68
N SER A 313 27.44 7.30 21.61
CA SER A 313 27.30 6.57 20.35
C SER A 313 26.11 7.13 19.59
N THR A 314 26.35 7.92 18.53
CA THR A 314 25.30 8.46 17.64
C THR A 314 24.73 7.39 16.72
N LYS A 315 25.36 6.20 16.69
CA LYS A 315 24.98 5.08 15.84
C LYS A 315 23.48 4.70 15.90
N PRO A 316 22.83 4.62 17.08
CA PRO A 316 21.40 4.29 17.14
C PRO A 316 20.50 5.35 16.50
N TYR A 317 20.91 6.62 16.54
CA TYR A 317 20.21 7.74 15.92
C TYR A 317 20.44 7.79 14.41
N GLU A 318 21.67 7.56 13.95
CA GLU A 318 21.98 7.44 12.52
C GLU A 318 21.25 6.27 11.87
N ASP A 319 21.17 5.12 12.54
CA ASP A 319 20.42 3.95 12.06
C ASP A 319 18.92 4.24 12.00
N PHE A 320 18.38 5.01 12.96
CA PHE A 320 17.00 5.50 12.93
C PHE A 320 16.77 6.41 11.72
N LEU A 321 17.62 7.43 11.50
CA LEU A 321 17.49 8.34 10.36
C LEU A 321 17.56 7.59 9.03
N ARG A 322 18.49 6.64 8.88
CA ARG A 322 18.61 5.82 7.67
C ARG A 322 17.35 4.99 7.41
N SER A 323 16.77 4.43 8.46
CA SER A 323 15.52 3.65 8.36
C SER A 323 14.32 4.54 8.02
N PHE A 324 14.24 5.73 8.63
CA PHE A 324 13.21 6.72 8.36
C PHE A 324 13.23 7.23 6.92
N LEU A 325 14.42 7.53 6.40
CA LEU A 325 14.60 7.93 5.00
C LEU A 325 14.27 6.80 4.03
N ARG A 326 14.50 5.53 4.42
CA ARG A 326 14.16 4.35 3.61
C ARG A 326 12.66 4.06 3.57
N ALA A 327 11.92 4.34 4.64
CA ALA A 327 10.47 4.11 4.70
C ALA A 327 9.65 5.12 3.88
N SER A 328 10.16 6.35 3.71
CA SER A 328 9.43 7.43 3.02
C SER A 328 9.06 7.13 1.55
N PRO A 329 9.96 6.59 0.70
CA PRO A 329 9.63 6.19 -0.67
C PRO A 329 8.48 5.18 -0.81
N GLU A 330 8.35 4.26 0.15
CA GLU A 330 7.27 3.25 0.10
C GLU A 330 5.90 3.87 0.33
N LEU A 331 5.82 5.00 1.06
CA LEU A 331 4.57 5.74 1.18
C LEU A 331 4.16 6.38 -0.14
N PHE A 332 5.11 6.99 -0.86
CA PHE A 332 4.82 7.50 -2.22
C PHE A 332 4.47 6.37 -3.20
N ARG A 333 5.06 5.18 -3.02
CA ARG A 333 4.73 4.01 -3.84
C ARG A 333 3.30 3.54 -3.62
N PHE A 334 2.82 3.48 -2.37
CA PHE A 334 1.41 3.12 -2.14
C PHE A 334 0.49 4.12 -2.84
N GLN A 335 0.77 5.43 -2.74
CA GLN A 335 -0.12 6.47 -3.27
C GLN A 335 -0.24 6.33 -4.78
N ARG A 336 0.89 6.15 -5.48
CA ARG A 336 0.91 5.91 -6.92
C ARG A 336 0.11 4.67 -7.30
N LEU A 337 0.35 3.53 -6.65
CA LEU A 337 -0.41 2.30 -6.92
C LEU A 337 -1.92 2.50 -6.68
N TYR A 338 -2.28 3.23 -5.62
CA TYR A 338 -3.67 3.51 -5.32
C TYR A 338 -4.32 4.37 -6.41
N ASP A 339 -3.65 5.44 -6.84
CA ASP A 339 -4.12 6.34 -7.90
C ASP A 339 -4.21 5.64 -9.26
N ASP A 340 -3.22 4.80 -9.59
CA ASP A 340 -3.24 3.96 -10.78
C ASP A 340 -4.44 3.01 -10.75
N SER A 341 -4.68 2.36 -9.60
CA SER A 341 -5.85 1.50 -9.46
C SER A 341 -7.16 2.26 -9.50
N CYS A 342 -7.25 3.49 -8.98
CA CYS A 342 -8.44 4.36 -9.15
C CYS A 342 -8.67 4.77 -10.60
N THR A 343 -7.60 4.98 -11.35
CA THR A 343 -7.68 5.35 -12.77
C THR A 343 -8.22 4.19 -13.59
N ILE A 344 -7.71 2.97 -13.36
CA ILE A 344 -8.18 1.74 -14.02
C ILE A 344 -9.62 1.42 -13.58
N LEU A 345 -9.87 1.49 -12.28
CA LEU A 345 -11.14 1.22 -11.62
C LEU A 345 -11.92 2.51 -11.40
N SER A 346 -12.08 3.31 -12.47
CA SER A 346 -12.75 4.60 -12.36
C SER A 346 -14.26 4.44 -12.14
N PRO A 347 -14.94 5.43 -11.51
CA PRO A 347 -16.40 5.42 -11.40
C PRO A 347 -17.10 5.21 -12.74
N ALA A 348 -16.62 5.85 -13.82
CA ALA A 348 -17.17 5.68 -15.16
C ALA A 348 -17.01 4.25 -15.70
N PHE A 349 -15.87 3.61 -15.42
CA PHE A 349 -15.65 2.21 -15.76
C PHE A 349 -16.65 1.31 -15.01
N PHE A 350 -16.89 1.55 -13.72
CA PHE A 350 -17.83 0.77 -12.92
C PHE A 350 -19.28 0.98 -13.29
N SER A 351 -19.74 2.22 -13.43
CA SER A 351 -21.13 2.50 -13.77
C SER A 351 -21.53 1.87 -15.11
N THR A 352 -20.57 1.74 -16.03
CA THR A 352 -20.79 1.18 -17.37
C THR A 352 -20.61 -0.34 -17.40
N SER A 353 -19.51 -0.82 -16.82
CA SER A 353 -19.07 -2.22 -16.97
C SER A 353 -19.48 -3.12 -15.81
N PHE A 354 -19.98 -2.54 -14.70
CA PHE A 354 -20.41 -3.24 -13.48
C PHE A 354 -21.63 -2.56 -12.80
N PRO A 355 -22.75 -2.28 -13.51
CA PRO A 355 -23.94 -1.64 -12.96
C PRO A 355 -24.52 -2.29 -11.70
N GLU A 356 -24.49 -3.61 -11.53
CA GLU A 356 -25.04 -4.21 -10.31
C GLU A 356 -24.21 -3.87 -9.08
N THR A 357 -22.89 -4.02 -9.20
CA THR A 357 -21.96 -3.61 -8.15
C THR A 357 -22.02 -2.11 -7.92
N TRP A 358 -22.15 -1.32 -9.00
CA TRP A 358 -22.26 0.13 -8.92
C TRP A 358 -23.50 0.58 -8.14
N VAL A 359 -24.66 -0.06 -8.35
CA VAL A 359 -25.86 0.22 -7.56
C VAL A 359 -25.58 0.00 -6.07
N LEU A 360 -24.93 -1.11 -5.69
CA LEU A 360 -24.56 -1.36 -4.28
C LEU A 360 -23.60 -0.30 -3.71
N CYS A 361 -22.74 0.28 -4.55
CA CYS A 361 -21.84 1.37 -4.16
C CYS A 361 -22.58 2.71 -3.95
N THR A 362 -23.71 2.93 -4.63
CA THR A 362 -24.44 4.22 -4.62
C THR A 362 -25.75 4.20 -3.85
N LEU A 363 -26.19 3.05 -3.34
CA LEU A 363 -27.39 2.96 -2.54
C LEU A 363 -27.28 3.83 -1.28
N ASP A 364 -28.28 4.67 -1.07
CA ASP A 364 -28.31 5.56 0.08
C ASP A 364 -28.42 4.76 1.38
N PRO A 365 -27.66 5.11 2.43
CA PRO A 365 -27.59 4.32 3.66
C PRO A 365 -28.90 4.31 4.44
N GLY A 366 -29.81 5.24 4.14
CA GLY A 366 -31.10 5.42 4.80
C GLY A 366 -32.24 4.60 4.21
N ASP A 367 -32.13 4.14 2.96
CA ASP A 367 -33.22 3.44 2.26
C ASP A 367 -33.18 1.92 2.43
N SER A 368 -32.22 1.40 3.18
CA SER A 368 -32.14 -0.01 3.53
C SER A 368 -31.88 -0.20 5.03
N PRO A 369 -32.62 -1.08 5.74
CA PRO A 369 -32.37 -1.39 7.15
C PRO A 369 -30.98 -2.02 7.41
N THR A 370 -30.17 -2.24 6.37
CA THR A 370 -28.73 -2.56 6.44
C THR A 370 -27.84 -1.31 6.39
N SER A 371 -28.27 -0.23 7.04
CA SER A 371 -27.55 1.05 7.16
C SER A 371 -26.06 0.78 7.42
N HIS A 372 -25.22 1.31 6.50
CA HIS A 372 -23.80 1.03 6.31
C HIS A 372 -23.17 0.06 7.33
N PRO A 373 -22.64 -1.12 6.91
CA PRO A 373 -21.85 -1.94 7.80
C PRO A 373 -20.60 -1.16 8.16
N SER A 374 -20.69 -0.37 9.22
CA SER A 374 -19.55 0.19 9.93
C SER A 374 -18.90 -0.87 10.82
N ALA A 375 -19.53 -2.05 10.86
CA ALA A 375 -19.09 -3.27 11.48
C ALA A 375 -18.25 -4.13 10.53
N PHE A 376 -17.53 -5.06 11.13
CA PHE A 376 -16.80 -6.14 10.46
C PHE A 376 -17.60 -6.73 9.30
N THR A 377 -16.93 -6.95 8.17
CA THR A 377 -17.54 -7.49 6.95
C THR A 377 -16.94 -8.84 6.63
N LEU A 378 -17.81 -9.83 6.42
CA LEU A 378 -17.42 -11.11 5.86
C LEU A 378 -17.34 -11.03 4.32
N PRO A 379 -16.40 -11.73 3.69
CA PRO A 379 -16.29 -11.78 2.24
C PRO A 379 -17.26 -12.83 1.66
N ASN A 380 -18.53 -12.77 2.08
CA ASN A 380 -19.59 -13.73 1.73
C ASN A 380 -20.85 -13.05 1.20
N ARG A 381 -21.74 -13.87 0.63
CA ARG A 381 -23.05 -13.45 0.13
C ARG A 381 -24.11 -13.42 1.25
N PRO A 382 -25.11 -12.52 1.15
CA PRO A 382 -25.18 -11.40 0.21
C PRO A 382 -24.08 -10.38 0.50
N TRP A 383 -23.46 -9.82 -0.54
CA TRP A 383 -22.33 -8.93 -0.38
C TRP A 383 -22.72 -7.67 0.37
N ARG A 384 -21.94 -7.34 1.40
CA ARG A 384 -22.12 -6.14 2.22
C ARG A 384 -20.79 -5.44 2.30
N PHE A 385 -20.72 -4.18 1.92
CA PHE A 385 -19.51 -3.38 2.07
C PHE A 385 -19.87 -1.89 2.17
N ALA A 386 -19.01 -1.11 2.80
CA ALA A 386 -19.09 0.34 2.75
C ALA A 386 -18.38 0.84 1.48
N TRP A 387 -18.98 1.80 0.78
CA TRP A 387 -18.37 2.50 -0.34
C TRP A 387 -18.57 4.02 -0.15
N PRO A 388 -17.54 4.85 -0.42
CA PRO A 388 -16.17 4.48 -0.78
C PRO A 388 -15.42 3.87 0.42
N ALA A 389 -14.74 2.74 0.19
CA ALA A 389 -13.88 2.12 1.21
C ALA A 389 -12.49 2.79 1.20
N GLU A 390 -12.40 4.08 1.53
CA GLU A 390 -11.12 4.79 1.45
C GLU A 390 -10.04 4.18 2.37
N LEU A 391 -8.83 4.02 1.82
CA LEU A 391 -7.65 3.61 2.58
C LEU A 391 -7.42 4.53 3.79
N GLY A 392 -7.35 3.95 4.98
CA GLY A 392 -6.95 4.68 6.18
C GLY A 392 -8.01 5.61 6.79
N ARG A 393 -9.20 5.77 6.19
CA ARG A 393 -10.31 6.53 6.80
C ARG A 393 -11.26 5.62 7.59
N GLY A 394 -11.41 5.94 8.87
CA GLY A 394 -12.66 5.71 9.62
C GLY A 394 -12.96 4.31 10.15
N THR A 395 -12.49 3.21 9.57
CA THR A 395 -12.79 1.85 10.09
C THR A 395 -11.56 0.95 10.15
N ASN A 396 -11.45 0.14 11.21
CA ASN A 396 -10.39 -0.87 11.33
C ASN A 396 -10.63 -2.10 10.43
N ALA A 397 -11.81 -2.16 9.80
CA ALA A 397 -12.24 -3.21 8.88
C ALA A 397 -12.24 -2.76 7.40
N TRP A 398 -11.51 -1.70 7.06
CA TRP A 398 -11.45 -1.18 5.69
C TRP A 398 -10.98 -2.23 4.66
N VAL A 399 -10.03 -3.11 5.01
CA VAL A 399 -9.59 -4.22 4.14
C VAL A 399 -10.74 -5.18 3.86
N ALA A 400 -11.58 -5.43 4.86
CA ALA A 400 -12.72 -6.33 4.72
C ALA A 400 -13.74 -5.80 3.70
N HIS A 401 -14.04 -4.50 3.74
CA HIS A 401 -14.92 -3.86 2.77
C HIS A 401 -14.31 -3.88 1.36
N GLN A 402 -13.02 -3.56 1.24
CA GLN A 402 -12.29 -3.62 -0.04
C GLN A 402 -12.34 -5.01 -0.68
N VAL A 403 -12.15 -6.06 0.12
CA VAL A 403 -12.21 -7.45 -0.37
C VAL A 403 -13.63 -7.85 -0.74
N ALA A 404 -14.64 -7.54 0.07
CA ALA A 404 -16.04 -7.87 -0.23
C ALA A 404 -16.51 -7.16 -1.52
N TRP A 405 -16.17 -5.88 -1.67
CA TRP A 405 -16.40 -5.12 -2.90
C TRP A 405 -15.72 -5.76 -4.12
N ALA A 406 -14.43 -6.08 -4.01
CA ALA A 406 -13.68 -6.71 -5.09
C ALA A 406 -14.25 -8.09 -5.47
N ARG A 407 -14.71 -8.89 -4.50
CA ARG A 407 -15.33 -10.19 -4.78
C ARG A 407 -16.68 -10.05 -5.50
N LYS A 408 -17.50 -9.04 -5.18
CA LYS A 408 -18.72 -8.75 -5.96
C LYS A 408 -18.39 -8.32 -7.40
N LEU A 409 -17.33 -7.53 -7.62
CA LEU A 409 -16.86 -7.22 -8.98
C LEU A 409 -16.43 -8.48 -9.74
N VAL A 410 -15.70 -9.38 -9.10
CA VAL A 410 -15.24 -10.65 -9.72
C VAL A 410 -16.43 -11.53 -10.07
N GLU A 411 -17.46 -11.59 -9.22
CA GLU A 411 -18.71 -12.30 -9.50
C GLU A 411 -19.42 -11.75 -10.74
N GLU A 412 -19.71 -10.45 -10.76
CA GLU A 412 -20.42 -9.82 -11.88
C GLU A 412 -19.60 -9.92 -13.18
N TRP A 413 -18.28 -9.80 -13.10
CA TRP A 413 -17.38 -10.03 -14.24
C TRP A 413 -17.46 -11.46 -14.76
N ALA A 414 -17.39 -12.45 -13.87
CA ALA A 414 -17.41 -13.85 -14.25
C ALA A 414 -18.75 -14.28 -14.87
N GLU A 415 -19.85 -13.69 -14.41
CA GLU A 415 -21.18 -13.87 -14.98
C GLU A 415 -21.26 -13.30 -16.40
N ARG A 416 -20.81 -12.05 -16.61
CA ARG A 416 -20.82 -11.40 -17.94
C ARG A 416 -19.98 -12.13 -18.97
N GLU A 417 -18.81 -12.60 -18.56
CA GLU A 417 -17.91 -13.39 -19.42
C GLU A 417 -18.36 -14.85 -19.57
N GLY A 418 -19.45 -15.25 -18.90
CA GLY A 418 -20.02 -16.60 -18.94
C GLY A 418 -19.04 -17.67 -18.46
N LEU A 419 -18.16 -17.35 -17.50
CA LEU A 419 -17.06 -18.24 -17.08
C LEU A 419 -17.55 -19.49 -16.34
N GLY A 420 -18.77 -19.47 -15.81
CA GLY A 420 -19.26 -20.47 -14.87
C GLY A 420 -18.49 -20.44 -13.55
N TYR A 421 -17.89 -19.29 -13.22
CA TYR A 421 -17.13 -19.07 -12.00
C TYR A 421 -17.95 -18.17 -11.05
N VAL A 422 -18.00 -18.56 -9.79
CA VAL A 422 -18.82 -17.93 -8.75
C VAL A 422 -17.98 -17.95 -7.48
N PRO A 423 -17.59 -16.79 -6.91
CA PRO A 423 -16.87 -16.76 -5.65
C PRO A 423 -17.66 -17.49 -4.55
N GLU A 424 -17.03 -18.46 -3.89
CA GLU A 424 -17.69 -19.23 -2.81
C GLU A 424 -17.88 -18.39 -1.53
N ASN A 425 -18.84 -18.78 -0.69
CA ASN A 425 -18.98 -18.19 0.64
C ASN A 425 -17.89 -18.73 1.57
N VAL A 426 -16.91 -17.89 1.90
CA VAL A 426 -15.87 -18.24 2.86
C VAL A 426 -16.18 -17.61 4.22
N GLY A 427 -16.05 -18.39 5.30
CA GLY A 427 -16.38 -17.94 6.66
C GLY A 427 -17.78 -18.33 7.13
N GLU A 428 -18.56 -19.04 6.32
CA GLU A 428 -19.87 -19.57 6.73
C GLU A 428 -19.67 -20.62 7.85
N GLY A 429 -20.32 -20.42 9.01
CA GLY A 429 -20.15 -21.28 10.19
C GLY A 429 -18.90 -20.99 11.06
N VAL A 430 -18.22 -19.87 10.82
CA VAL A 430 -17.27 -19.27 11.76
C VAL A 430 -18.01 -18.28 12.64
#